data_AF-B0EEL4-F1
#
_entry.id   AF-B0EEL4-F1
#
_cell.length_a   1.000
_cell.length_b   1.000
_cell.length_c   1.000
_cell.angle_alpha   90.00
_cell.angle_beta   90.00
_cell.angle_gamma   90.00
#
_symmetry.space_group_name_H-M   'P 1'
#
loop_
_entity.id
_entity.type
_entity.pdbx_description
1 polymer ?
#
loop_
_entity_poly.entity_id
_entity_poly.type
_entity_poly.pdbx_seq_one_letter_code
_entity_poly.pdbx_strand_id
1 'polypeptide(L)'
;MSNEQFEIEVFIEGINKIFESDHYQLIINTLSMLYDASFFFIGKARLMLFKDLLIDKWFMKLFNHWNNTVRQIFHHFVLYKFLFTRRSHLNWSKFDKNESSLIKKQLKRGVKMEDIDRVIFDSIEQKLNEIKMIVEGDTTLPYSFLKLYCQSSVVEYQNALRLYIDWDKANLKEVPKTCSPFTEFDLETMT
;
A
#
# COMPACT_ATOMS: atom_id res chain seq x y z
N MET A 1 -11.66 -16.93 -30.40
CA MET A 1 -10.61 -16.88 -29.36
C MET A 1 -11.33 -16.64 -28.05
N SER A 2 -11.34 -17.61 -27.14
CA SER A 2 -11.85 -17.37 -25.79
C SER A 2 -10.93 -16.34 -25.14
N ASN A 3 -11.48 -15.18 -24.80
CA ASN A 3 -10.78 -14.24 -23.92
C ASN A 3 -10.71 -14.94 -22.56
N GLU A 4 -9.58 -15.56 -22.24
CA GLU A 4 -9.28 -15.95 -20.87
C GLU A 4 -9.34 -14.69 -20.01
N GLN A 5 -10.40 -14.57 -19.21
CA GLN A 5 -10.55 -13.47 -18.28
C GLN A 5 -9.58 -13.69 -17.14
N PHE A 6 -8.90 -12.63 -16.72
CA PHE A 6 -8.01 -12.70 -15.56
C PHE A 6 -8.82 -13.05 -14.31
N GLU A 7 -8.55 -14.24 -13.76
CA GLU A 7 -9.19 -14.75 -12.54
C GLU A 7 -8.49 -14.17 -11.30
N ILE A 8 -8.95 -12.99 -10.88
CA ILE A 8 -8.36 -12.27 -9.73
C ILE A 8 -8.42 -13.10 -8.44
N GLU A 9 -9.47 -13.91 -8.26
CA GLU A 9 -9.65 -14.80 -7.12
C GLU A 9 -8.49 -15.83 -7.02
N VAL A 10 -8.12 -16.46 -8.13
CA VAL A 10 -7.01 -17.44 -8.17
C VAL A 10 -5.68 -16.75 -7.95
N PHE A 11 -5.48 -15.58 -8.55
CA PHE A 11 -4.28 -14.78 -8.33
C PHE A 11 -4.12 -14.42 -6.85
N ILE A 12 -5.18 -13.92 -6.20
CA ILE A 12 -5.19 -13.57 -4.77
C ILE A 12 -4.88 -14.78 -3.89
N GLU A 13 -5.42 -15.95 -4.21
CA GLU A 13 -5.12 -17.17 -3.45
C GLU A 13 -3.64 -17.55 -3.54
N GLY A 14 -3.02 -17.41 -4.71
CA GLY A 14 -1.58 -17.61 -4.88
C GLY A 14 -0.74 -16.65 -4.03
N ILE A 15 -1.07 -15.35 -4.05
CA ILE A 15 -0.41 -14.34 -3.21
C ILE A 15 -0.60 -14.67 -1.73
N ASN A 16 -1.80 -15.09 -1.34
CA ASN A 16 -2.11 -15.47 0.02
C ASN A 16 -1.25 -16.65 0.50
N LYS A 17 -1.05 -17.68 -0.33
CA LYS A 17 -0.15 -18.81 -0.02
C LYS A 17 1.30 -18.38 0.15
N ILE A 18 1.76 -17.41 -0.64
CA ILE A 18 3.11 -16.86 -0.48
C ILE A 18 3.25 -16.17 0.87
N PHE A 19 2.29 -15.33 1.25
CA PHE A 19 2.32 -14.64 2.55
C PHE A 19 2.18 -15.62 3.73
N GLU A 20 1.41 -16.70 3.58
CA GLU A 20 1.31 -17.78 4.58
C GLU A 20 2.62 -18.52 4.84
N SER A 21 3.55 -18.52 3.87
CA SER A 21 4.87 -19.15 4.05
C SER A 21 5.79 -18.42 5.04
N ASP A 22 5.48 -17.15 5.37
CA ASP A 22 6.31 -16.24 6.17
C ASP A 22 7.77 -16.11 5.69
N HIS A 23 8.06 -16.52 4.45
CA HIS A 23 9.40 -16.46 3.88
C HIS A 23 9.70 -15.06 3.35
N TYR A 24 10.47 -14.27 4.11
CA TYR A 24 10.70 -12.85 3.83
C TYR A 24 11.11 -12.54 2.38
N GLN A 25 11.99 -13.34 1.75
CA GLN A 25 12.40 -13.09 0.36
C GLN A 25 11.26 -13.24 -0.65
N LEU A 26 10.37 -14.22 -0.45
CA LEU A 26 9.21 -14.42 -1.32
C LEU A 26 8.22 -13.28 -1.13
N ILE A 27 8.02 -12.83 0.11
CA ILE A 27 7.17 -11.69 0.43
C ILE A 27 7.72 -10.41 -0.23
N ILE A 28 9.01 -10.13 -0.10
CA ILE A 28 9.69 -8.97 -0.72
C ILE A 28 9.48 -8.97 -2.24
N ASN A 29 9.75 -10.10 -2.90
CA ASN A 29 9.60 -10.22 -4.35
C ASN A 29 8.14 -10.03 -4.77
N THR A 30 7.21 -10.57 -3.99
CA THR A 30 5.77 -10.46 -4.24
C THR A 30 5.28 -9.03 -4.07
N LEU A 31 5.65 -8.36 -2.99
CA LEU A 31 5.29 -6.95 -2.75
C LEU A 31 5.87 -6.03 -3.83
N SER A 32 7.11 -6.28 -4.27
CA SER A 32 7.73 -5.51 -5.35
C SER A 32 7.01 -5.72 -6.68
N MET A 33 6.65 -6.97 -7.01
CA MET A 33 5.84 -7.28 -8.19
C MET A 33 4.46 -6.60 -8.13
N LEU A 34 3.78 -6.65 -6.98
CA LEU A 34 2.48 -5.99 -6.79
C LEU A 34 2.59 -4.47 -6.88
N TYR A 35 3.69 -3.89 -6.38
CA TYR A 35 3.98 -2.46 -6.47
C TYR A 35 4.06 -2.03 -7.94
N ASP A 36 4.86 -2.74 -8.73
CA ASP A 36 5.05 -2.46 -10.15
C ASP A 36 3.77 -2.71 -10.97
N ALA A 37 3.03 -3.78 -10.66
CA ALA A 37 1.81 -4.16 -11.36
C ALA A 37 0.54 -3.44 -10.87
N SER A 38 0.65 -2.62 -9.82
CA SER A 38 -0.48 -2.00 -9.11
C SER A 38 -1.49 -1.29 -10.02
N PHE A 39 -1.00 -0.68 -11.11
CA PHE A 39 -1.83 0.07 -12.05
C PHE A 39 -2.71 -0.79 -12.96
N PHE A 40 -2.45 -2.10 -13.05
CA PHE A 40 -3.27 -3.03 -13.83
C PHE A 40 -4.55 -3.43 -13.09
N PHE A 41 -4.57 -3.35 -11.76
CA PHE A 41 -5.73 -3.69 -10.95
C PHE A 41 -6.68 -2.49 -10.86
N ILE A 42 -7.85 -2.64 -11.50
CA ILE A 42 -8.90 -1.62 -11.56
C ILE A 42 -10.24 -2.18 -11.08
N GLY A 43 -11.16 -1.31 -10.66
CA GLY A 43 -12.51 -1.73 -10.30
C GLY A 43 -12.53 -2.78 -9.18
N LYS A 44 -13.34 -3.82 -9.37
CA LYS A 44 -13.48 -4.94 -8.43
C LYS A 44 -12.14 -5.59 -8.09
N ALA A 45 -11.27 -5.80 -9.09
CA ALA A 45 -9.98 -6.45 -8.86
C ALA A 45 -9.07 -5.64 -7.92
N ARG A 46 -9.16 -4.30 -7.97
CA ARG A 46 -8.43 -3.44 -7.03
C ARG A 46 -8.95 -3.58 -5.62
N LEU A 47 -10.28 -3.58 -5.43
CA LEU A 47 -10.87 -3.76 -4.09
C LEU A 47 -10.47 -5.12 -3.49
N MET A 48 -10.57 -6.19 -4.28
CA MET A 48 -10.21 -7.53 -3.79
C MET A 48 -8.73 -7.63 -3.40
N LEU A 49 -7.83 -7.07 -4.21
CA LEU A 49 -6.40 -7.15 -3.91
C LEU A 49 -5.98 -6.18 -2.79
N PHE A 50 -6.32 -4.90 -2.91
CA PHE A 50 -5.80 -3.87 -2.00
C PHE A 50 -6.59 -3.82 -0.71
N LYS A 51 -7.92 -3.87 -0.78
CA LYS A 51 -8.76 -3.82 0.41
C LYS A 51 -8.85 -5.20 1.06
N ASP A 52 -9.46 -6.16 0.37
CA ASP A 52 -9.85 -7.42 1.02
C ASP A 52 -8.62 -8.28 1.39
N LEU A 53 -7.60 -8.35 0.53
CA LEU A 53 -6.37 -9.10 0.83
C LEU A 53 -5.36 -8.26 1.62
N LEU A 54 -4.86 -7.16 1.05
CA LEU A 54 -3.70 -6.45 1.63
C LEU A 54 -4.07 -5.66 2.90
N ILE A 55 -5.24 -5.02 2.97
CA ILE A 55 -5.67 -4.23 4.14
C ILE A 55 -6.35 -5.11 5.19
N ASP A 56 -7.42 -5.80 4.81
CA ASP A 56 -8.27 -6.49 5.78
C ASP A 56 -7.59 -7.74 6.34
N LYS A 57 -6.87 -8.50 5.51
CA LYS A 57 -6.23 -9.77 5.93
C LYS A 57 -4.77 -9.62 6.36
N TRP A 58 -3.95 -8.87 5.61
CA TRP A 58 -2.49 -8.92 5.77
C TRP A 58 -1.84 -7.68 6.37
N PHE A 59 -2.55 -6.57 6.51
CA PHE A 59 -1.95 -5.28 6.88
C PHE A 59 -1.17 -5.34 8.18
N MET A 60 -1.78 -5.87 9.25
CA MET A 60 -1.13 -5.93 10.56
C MET A 60 0.15 -6.77 10.54
N LYS A 61 0.18 -7.85 9.74
CA LYS A 61 1.36 -8.72 9.63
C LYS A 61 2.45 -8.12 8.76
N LEU A 62 2.11 -7.53 7.62
CA LEU A 62 3.10 -6.93 6.71
C LEU A 62 3.66 -5.62 7.24
N PHE A 63 2.79 -4.78 7.82
CA PHE A 63 3.19 -3.50 8.42
C PHE A 63 4.11 -3.70 9.62
N ASN A 64 3.87 -4.73 10.44
CA ASN A 64 4.64 -5.05 11.64
C ASN A 64 5.51 -6.30 11.49
N HIS A 65 5.87 -6.65 10.25
CA HIS A 65 6.62 -7.86 9.96
C HIS A 65 7.97 -7.85 10.69
N TRP A 66 8.47 -9.01 11.12
CA TRP A 66 9.73 -9.08 11.87
C TRP A 66 10.94 -8.60 11.04
N ASN A 67 10.93 -8.89 9.74
CA ASN A 67 11.94 -8.43 8.79
C ASN A 67 11.74 -6.96 8.40
N ASN A 68 12.78 -6.14 8.59
CA ASN A 68 12.75 -4.70 8.31
C ASN A 68 12.47 -4.38 6.82
N THR A 69 13.12 -5.09 5.90
CA THR A 69 12.94 -4.84 4.46
C THR A 69 11.51 -5.12 4.00
N VAL A 70 10.84 -6.12 4.55
CA VAL A 70 9.41 -6.36 4.30
C VAL A 70 8.57 -5.15 4.74
N ARG A 71 8.80 -4.64 5.96
CA ARG A 71 8.08 -3.47 6.49
C ARG A 71 8.29 -2.25 5.61
N GLN A 72 9.54 -1.92 5.30
CA GLN A 72 9.91 -0.76 4.47
C GLN A 72 9.25 -0.80 3.10
N ILE A 73 9.32 -1.95 2.40
CA ILE A 73 8.66 -2.11 1.10
C ILE A 73 7.14 -1.97 1.23
N PHE A 74 6.54 -2.56 2.27
CA PHE A 74 5.10 -2.46 2.49
C PHE A 74 4.67 -1.02 2.81
N HIS A 75 5.39 -0.30 3.68
CA HIS A 75 5.14 1.12 3.99
C HIS A 75 5.23 1.97 2.73
N HIS A 76 6.28 1.78 1.93
CA HIS A 76 6.46 2.44 0.64
C HIS A 76 5.28 2.14 -0.30
N PHE A 77 4.86 0.88 -0.38
CA PHE A 77 3.73 0.49 -1.20
C PHE A 77 2.43 1.20 -0.78
N VAL A 78 2.12 1.20 0.52
CA VAL A 78 0.95 1.87 1.12
C VAL A 78 0.93 3.37 0.84
N LEU A 79 2.09 4.03 0.85
CA LEU A 79 2.19 5.47 0.61
C LEU A 79 2.02 5.81 -0.88
N TYR A 80 2.69 5.05 -1.75
CA TYR A 80 2.91 5.49 -3.13
C TYR A 80 2.03 4.81 -4.20
N LYS A 81 1.47 3.62 -3.98
CA LYS A 81 0.72 2.88 -5.03
C LYS A 81 -0.59 2.24 -4.59
N PHE A 82 -0.93 2.26 -3.30
CA PHE A 82 -2.26 1.80 -2.85
C PHE A 82 -3.40 2.65 -3.41
N LEU A 83 -3.14 3.91 -3.75
CA LEU A 83 -4.06 4.80 -4.43
C LEU A 83 -3.58 5.04 -5.87
N PHE A 84 -4.52 5.27 -6.77
CA PHE A 84 -4.17 5.76 -8.11
C PHE A 84 -3.94 7.26 -8.12
N THR A 85 -4.74 7.98 -7.34
CA THR A 85 -4.63 9.42 -7.13
C THR A 85 -3.70 9.71 -5.97
N ARG A 86 -2.96 10.81 -6.03
CA ARG A 86 -2.17 11.24 -4.88
C ARG A 86 -3.09 11.60 -3.71
N ARG A 87 -2.62 11.35 -2.48
CA ARG A 87 -3.40 11.60 -1.26
C ARG A 87 -3.85 13.06 -1.17
N SER A 88 -2.96 14.01 -1.48
CA SER A 88 -3.30 15.43 -1.52
C SER A 88 -4.35 15.75 -2.58
N HIS A 89 -4.22 15.18 -3.78
CA HIS A 89 -5.15 15.42 -4.89
C HIS A 89 -6.55 14.86 -4.59
N LEU A 90 -6.64 13.73 -3.89
CA LEU A 90 -7.91 13.11 -3.47
C LEU A 90 -8.65 13.97 -2.43
N ASN A 91 -7.93 14.61 -1.51
CA ASN A 91 -8.51 15.48 -0.48
C ASN A 91 -9.14 16.75 -1.07
N TRP A 92 -8.49 17.33 -2.09
CA TRP A 92 -8.94 18.59 -2.70
C TRP A 92 -9.72 18.41 -4.00
N SER A 93 -9.86 17.17 -4.48
CA SER A 93 -10.37 16.83 -5.82
C SER A 93 -9.68 17.63 -6.94
N LYS A 94 -8.36 17.82 -6.82
CA LYS A 94 -7.52 18.57 -7.76
C LYS A 94 -6.54 17.64 -8.44
N PHE A 95 -6.96 17.08 -9.57
CA PHE A 95 -6.19 16.07 -10.30
C PHE A 95 -5.31 16.71 -11.38
N ASP A 96 -4.13 16.13 -11.58
CA ASP A 96 -3.26 16.52 -12.68
C ASP A 96 -3.80 16.01 -14.05
N LYS A 97 -3.09 16.34 -15.14
CA LYS A 97 -3.50 15.93 -16.50
C LYS A 97 -3.47 14.41 -16.69
N ASN A 98 -2.54 13.72 -16.04
CA ASN A 98 -2.37 12.27 -16.15
C ASN A 98 -3.48 11.55 -15.39
N GLU A 99 -3.71 11.92 -14.14
CA GLU A 99 -4.81 11.44 -13.30
C GLU A 99 -6.16 11.68 -13.98
N SER A 100 -6.41 12.91 -14.43
CA SER A 100 -7.65 13.25 -15.15
C SER A 100 -7.85 12.39 -16.40
N SER A 101 -6.78 12.06 -17.13
CA SER A 101 -6.83 11.19 -18.30
C SER A 101 -7.14 9.73 -17.92
N LEU A 102 -6.53 9.23 -16.85
CA LEU A 102 -6.76 7.88 -16.32
C LEU A 102 -8.19 7.73 -15.79
N ILE A 103 -8.68 8.70 -15.00
CA ILE A 103 -10.04 8.74 -14.47
C ILE A 103 -11.04 8.68 -15.63
N LYS A 104 -10.86 9.50 -16.68
CA LYS A 104 -11.73 9.47 -17.87
C LYS A 104 -11.72 8.11 -18.58
N LYS A 105 -10.54 7.48 -18.72
CA LYS A 105 -10.42 6.15 -19.36
C LYS A 105 -11.12 5.07 -18.55
N GLN A 106 -11.01 5.10 -17.22
CA GLN A 106 -11.66 4.13 -16.35
C GLN A 106 -13.17 4.36 -16.24
N LEU A 107 -13.61 5.62 -16.24
CA LEU A 107 -15.04 5.96 -16.23
C LEU A 107 -15.75 5.43 -17.48
N LYS A 108 -15.08 5.46 -18.65
CA LYS A 108 -15.59 4.82 -19.88
C LYS A 108 -15.76 3.30 -19.74
N ARG A 109 -15.06 2.67 -18.81
CA ARG A 109 -15.19 1.24 -18.46
C ARG A 109 -16.15 1.00 -17.29
N GLY A 110 -16.90 2.03 -16.87
CA GLY A 110 -17.85 1.95 -15.76
C GLY A 110 -17.20 1.96 -14.36
N VAL A 111 -15.91 2.30 -14.26
CA VAL A 111 -15.18 2.31 -12.99
C VAL A 111 -14.99 3.75 -12.51
N LYS A 112 -15.52 4.06 -11.32
CA LYS A 112 -15.27 5.32 -10.62
C LYS A 112 -14.06 5.17 -9.70
N MET A 113 -12.90 5.54 -10.22
CA MET A 113 -11.62 5.39 -9.52
C MET A 113 -11.58 6.14 -8.19
N GLU A 114 -12.10 7.37 -8.14
CA GLU A 114 -12.08 8.20 -6.94
C GLU A 114 -12.81 7.54 -5.77
N ASP A 115 -13.98 6.95 -6.03
CA ASP A 115 -14.76 6.24 -5.01
C ASP A 115 -13.97 5.05 -4.44
N ILE A 116 -13.28 4.31 -5.31
CA ILE A 116 -12.44 3.17 -4.90
C ILE A 116 -11.23 3.65 -4.08
N ASP A 117 -10.55 4.70 -4.53
CA ASP A 117 -9.40 5.26 -3.81
C ASP A 117 -9.82 5.80 -2.43
N ARG A 118 -11.00 6.43 -2.30
CA ARG A 118 -11.53 6.85 -0.99
C ARG A 118 -11.76 5.66 -0.06
N VAL A 119 -12.43 4.61 -0.54
CA VAL A 119 -12.66 3.39 0.25
C VAL A 119 -11.35 2.76 0.72
N ILE A 120 -10.35 2.68 -0.15
CA ILE A 120 -9.03 2.15 0.19
C ILE A 120 -8.33 3.07 1.20
N PHE A 121 -8.34 4.38 0.96
CA PHE A 121 -7.70 5.36 1.84
C PHE A 121 -8.28 5.34 3.25
N ASP A 122 -9.61 5.35 3.38
CA ASP A 122 -10.29 5.30 4.67
C ASP A 122 -9.95 4.00 5.43
N SER A 123 -9.84 2.87 4.71
CA SER A 123 -9.45 1.58 5.30
C SER A 123 -7.99 1.59 5.78
N ILE A 124 -7.07 2.24 5.05
CA ILE A 124 -5.68 2.43 5.50
C ILE A 124 -5.64 3.27 6.77
N GLU A 125 -6.33 4.41 6.79
CA GLU A 125 -6.35 5.30 7.95
C GLU A 125 -6.94 4.61 9.19
N GLN A 126 -7.98 3.78 9.01
CA GLN A 126 -8.50 2.94 10.08
C GLN A 126 -7.42 2.00 10.63
N LYS A 127 -6.67 1.29 9.78
CA LYS A 127 -5.59 0.40 10.23
C LYS A 127 -4.44 1.14 10.92
N LEU A 128 -4.07 2.31 10.42
CA LEU A 128 -3.07 3.15 11.07
C LEU A 128 -3.54 3.63 12.44
N ASN A 129 -4.83 3.93 12.61
CA ASN A 129 -5.40 4.28 13.90
C ASN A 129 -5.41 3.10 14.88
N GLU A 130 -5.78 1.90 14.43
CA GLU A 130 -5.68 0.66 15.23
C GLU A 130 -4.24 0.46 15.75
N ILE A 131 -3.23 0.65 14.91
CA ILE A 131 -1.81 0.51 15.29
C ILE A 131 -1.41 1.59 16.32
N LYS A 132 -1.84 2.85 16.13
CA LYS A 132 -1.56 3.94 17.09
C LYS A 132 -2.12 3.61 18.47
N MET A 133 -3.37 3.16 18.55
CA MET A 133 -4.01 2.76 19.81
C MET A 133 -3.27 1.62 20.50
N ILE A 134 -2.77 0.62 19.74
CA ILE A 134 -1.92 -0.45 20.29
C ILE A 134 -0.62 0.11 20.89
N VAL A 135 0.04 1.04 20.21
CA VAL A 135 1.27 1.69 20.69
C VAL A 135 1.01 2.49 21.96
N GLU A 136 -0.13 3.19 22.04
CA GLU A 136 -0.58 3.93 23.22
C GLU A 136 -0.94 3.01 24.40
N GLY A 137 -1.11 1.71 24.16
CA GLY A 137 -1.28 0.69 25.19
C GLY A 137 -2.70 0.17 25.35
N ASP A 138 -3.56 0.36 24.34
CA ASP A 138 -4.87 -0.30 24.32
C ASP A 138 -4.70 -1.82 24.18
N THR A 139 -4.98 -2.54 25.25
CA THR A 139 -4.89 -4.01 25.30
C THR A 139 -6.14 -4.71 24.74
N THR A 140 -7.23 -3.98 24.51
CA THR A 140 -8.50 -4.55 24.02
C THR A 140 -8.47 -4.86 22.53
N LEU A 141 -7.55 -4.25 21.79
CA LEU A 141 -7.41 -4.44 20.36
C LEU A 141 -6.80 -5.81 20.02
N PRO A 142 -7.25 -6.43 18.91
CA PRO A 142 -6.53 -7.54 18.31
C PRO A 142 -5.07 -7.13 18.05
N TYR A 143 -4.14 -8.05 18.27
CA TYR A 143 -2.70 -7.82 18.07
C TYR A 143 -2.01 -6.86 19.06
N SER A 144 -2.63 -6.53 20.20
CA SER A 144 -1.98 -5.75 21.26
C SER A 144 -0.65 -6.35 21.75
N PHE A 145 -0.49 -7.68 21.65
CA PHE A 145 0.76 -8.39 21.92
C PHE A 145 1.92 -8.00 20.99
N LEU A 146 1.65 -7.39 19.83
CA LEU A 146 2.66 -6.88 18.90
C LEU A 146 3.17 -5.48 19.23
N LYS A 147 2.81 -4.90 20.39
CA LYS A 147 3.14 -3.52 20.76
C LYS A 147 4.58 -3.10 20.45
N LEU A 148 5.57 -3.94 20.76
CA LEU A 148 6.98 -3.68 20.50
C LEU A 148 7.29 -3.55 18.99
N TYR A 149 6.69 -4.41 18.16
CA TYR A 149 6.81 -4.34 16.71
C TYR A 149 6.09 -3.11 16.16
N CYS A 150 4.90 -2.80 16.68
CA CYS A 150 4.14 -1.61 16.29
C CYS A 150 4.90 -0.32 16.56
N GLN A 151 5.58 -0.21 17.69
CA GLN A 151 6.39 0.97 18.02
C GLN A 151 7.46 1.24 16.96
N SER A 152 8.24 0.21 16.60
CA SER A 152 9.30 0.33 15.60
C SER A 152 8.73 0.65 14.21
N SER A 153 7.67 -0.07 13.82
CA SER A 153 7.04 0.08 12.51
C SER A 153 6.37 1.44 12.32
N VAL A 154 5.81 2.04 13.39
CA VAL A 154 5.24 3.39 13.34
C VAL A 154 6.32 4.45 13.12
N VAL A 155 7.48 4.33 13.76
CA VAL A 155 8.59 5.27 13.56
C VAL A 155 9.10 5.19 12.13
N GLU A 156 9.30 3.99 11.61
CA GLU A 156 9.68 3.75 10.20
C GLU A 156 8.65 4.35 9.23
N TYR A 157 7.37 4.08 9.44
CA TYR A 157 6.29 4.61 8.62
C TYR A 157 6.22 6.14 8.66
N GLN A 158 6.43 6.75 9.82
CA GLN A 158 6.45 8.22 9.95
C GLN A 158 7.59 8.84 9.15
N ASN A 159 8.77 8.21 9.14
CA ASN A 159 9.89 8.66 8.31
C ASN A 159 9.55 8.53 6.82
N ALA A 160 9.01 7.38 6.40
CA ALA A 160 8.57 7.18 5.02
C ALA A 160 7.46 8.16 4.59
N LEU A 161 6.54 8.49 5.50
CA LEU A 161 5.46 9.46 5.26
C LEU A 161 6.02 10.87 5.03
N ARG A 162 7.07 11.28 5.75
CA ARG A 162 7.73 12.57 5.50
C ARG A 162 8.29 12.63 4.08
N LEU A 163 9.00 11.58 3.65
CA LEU A 163 9.52 11.47 2.28
C LEU A 163 8.39 11.52 1.24
N TYR A 164 7.27 10.83 1.50
CA TYR A 164 6.10 10.90 0.64
C TYR A 164 5.54 12.33 0.52
N ILE A 165 5.42 13.04 1.64
CA ILE A 165 4.91 14.41 1.68
C ILE A 165 5.83 15.33 0.87
N ASP A 166 7.14 15.18 0.98
CA ASP A 166 8.10 16.01 0.25
C ASP A 166 8.06 15.72 -1.25
N TRP A 167 7.96 14.44 -1.65
CA TRP A 167 7.74 14.03 -3.03
C TRP A 167 6.44 14.62 -3.61
N ASP A 168 5.34 14.55 -2.84
CA ASP A 168 4.03 15.03 -3.25
C ASP A 168 4.02 16.55 -3.44
N LYS A 169 4.64 17.29 -2.50
CA LYS A 169 4.82 18.75 -2.58
C LYS A 169 5.72 19.18 -3.73
N ALA A 170 6.80 18.44 -4.00
CA ALA A 170 7.69 18.68 -5.13
C ALA A 170 7.00 18.41 -6.48
N ASN A 171 5.81 17.82 -6.45
CA ASN A 171 4.99 17.51 -7.62
C ASN A 171 5.74 16.66 -8.67
N LEU A 172 6.62 15.77 -8.19
CA LEU A 172 7.43 14.92 -9.05
C LEU A 172 6.56 13.86 -9.72
N LYS A 173 6.72 13.70 -11.04
CA LYS A 173 5.89 12.77 -11.83
C LYS A 173 6.24 11.31 -11.55
N GLU A 174 7.51 11.02 -11.39
CA GLU A 174 7.97 9.65 -11.18
C GLU A 174 7.84 9.29 -9.71
N VAL A 175 7.13 8.19 -9.46
CA VAL A 175 7.03 7.60 -8.14
C VAL A 175 8.36 6.93 -7.82
N PRO A 176 8.98 7.16 -6.65
CA PRO A 176 10.22 6.51 -6.28
C PRO A 176 10.07 4.98 -6.35
N LYS A 177 11.06 4.31 -6.92
CA LYS A 177 11.07 2.84 -7.00
C LYS A 177 11.31 2.25 -5.60
N THR A 178 10.80 1.05 -5.37
CA THR A 178 11.24 0.26 -4.21
C THR A 178 12.69 -0.14 -4.41
N CYS A 179 13.62 0.40 -3.62
CA CYS A 179 15.01 -0.02 -3.64
C CYS A 179 15.17 -1.25 -2.74
N SER A 180 15.87 -2.27 -3.21
CA SER A 180 16.25 -3.42 -2.39
C SER A 180 17.74 -3.66 -2.57
N PRO A 181 18.55 -3.71 -1.50
CA PRO A 181 18.17 -3.49 -0.10
C PRO A 181 18.08 -1.99 0.21
N PHE A 182 16.99 -1.53 0.85
CA PHE A 182 17.00 -0.24 1.54
C PHE A 182 17.96 -0.36 2.73
N THR A 183 19.16 0.18 2.56
CA THR A 183 20.10 0.39 3.65
C THR A 183 19.70 1.65 4.42
N GLU A 184 20.14 1.81 5.68
CA GLU A 184 19.95 3.06 6.44
C GLU A 184 20.44 4.30 5.65
N PHE A 185 21.43 4.11 4.77
CA PHE A 185 21.97 5.14 3.87
C PHE A 185 21.00 5.61 2.78
N ASP A 186 20.07 4.77 2.32
CA ASP A 186 19.09 5.15 1.30
C ASP A 186 18.02 6.12 1.85
N LEU A 187 17.83 6.14 3.17
CA LEU A 187 16.96 7.10 3.85
C LEU A 187 17.63 8.47 4.04
N GLU A 188 18.96 8.51 4.19
CA GLU A 188 19.74 9.75 4.31
C GLU A 188 19.96 10.43 2.95
N THR A 189 20.07 9.66 1.87
CA THR A 189 20.31 10.19 0.50
C THR A 189 19.05 10.69 -0.21
N MET A 190 17.87 10.57 0.40
CA MET A 190 16.64 11.23 -0.05
C MET A 190 16.43 12.65 0.54
N THR A 191 17.47 13.21 1.19
CA THR A 191 17.56 14.63 1.57
C THR A 191 18.21 15.47 0.47
#